data_AF-A0A6N7ISQ2-F1
#
_entry.id   AF-A0A6N7ISQ2-F1
#
_cell.length_a   1.000
_cell.length_b   1.000
_cell.length_c   1.000
_cell.angle_alpha   90.00
_cell.angle_beta   90.00
_cell.angle_gamma   90.00
#
_symmetry.space_group_name_H-M   'P 1'
#
loop_
_entity.id
_entity.type
_entity.pdbx_description
1 polymer ?
#
loop_
_entity_poly.entity_id
_entity_poly.type
_entity_poly.pdbx_seq_one_letter_code
_entity_poly.pdbx_strand_id
1 'polypeptide(L)'
;MSREMANALKEQFQIPPEEAALLEKNIRQLSRQERRTFFQKLKPREREFKLFFKGEYGQLDEKGRQEWLSTTVQSLLDRGGEPDLVDSMVMDVIGRLQVYRCLRERAENEGIRLKALTHFGGLSMVLFLVVIITAIILYLAGR
;
A
#
# COMPACT_ATOMS: atom_id res chain seq x y z
N MET A 1 4.78 -8.80 9.28
CA MET A 1 5.41 -7.59 8.71
C MET A 1 4.81 -6.27 9.18
N SER A 2 3.60 -5.85 8.76
CA SER A 2 3.09 -4.50 9.13
C SER A 2 3.12 -4.23 10.65
N ARG A 3 2.69 -5.20 11.47
CA ARG A 3 2.79 -5.16 12.94
C ARG A 3 4.22 -5.07 13.45
N GLU A 4 5.13 -5.87 12.89
CA GLU A 4 6.54 -5.88 13.29
C GLU A 4 7.21 -4.55 12.97
N MET A 5 6.93 -4.00 11.78
CA MET A 5 7.43 -2.70 11.34
C MET A 5 6.83 -1.55 12.14
N ALA A 6 5.53 -1.63 12.51
CA ALA A 6 4.90 -0.68 13.43
C ALA A 6 5.53 -0.74 14.83
N ASN A 7 5.83 -1.93 15.33
CA ASN A 7 6.53 -2.12 16.61
C ASN A 7 7.96 -1.61 16.56
N ALA A 8 8.69 -1.84 15.46
CA ALA A 8 10.03 -1.29 15.27
C ALA A 8 10.02 0.25 15.32
N LEU A 9 9.04 0.89 14.66
CA LEU A 9 8.87 2.34 14.77
C LEU A 9 8.49 2.78 16.19
N LYS A 10 7.62 2.03 16.87
CA LYS A 10 7.21 2.31 18.25
C LYS A 10 8.42 2.32 19.18
N GLU A 11 9.28 1.32 19.10
CA GLU A 11 10.48 1.18 19.91
C GLU A 11 11.53 2.24 19.56
N GLN A 12 11.84 2.40 18.27
CA GLN A 12 12.88 3.32 17.81
C GLN A 12 12.53 4.79 18.07
N PHE A 13 11.27 5.18 17.91
CA PHE A 13 10.81 6.57 17.95
C PHE A 13 9.98 6.92 19.19
N GLN A 14 9.89 5.99 20.16
CA GLN A 14 9.15 6.11 21.42
C GLN A 14 7.70 6.56 21.20
N ILE A 15 7.05 6.01 20.18
CA ILE A 15 5.68 6.38 19.80
C ILE A 15 4.72 5.77 20.83
N PRO A 16 3.74 6.54 21.36
CA PRO A 16 2.72 5.98 22.23
C PRO A 16 1.98 4.81 21.56
N PRO A 17 1.60 3.75 22.30
CA PRO A 17 0.98 2.56 21.71
C PRO A 17 -0.31 2.88 20.94
N GLU A 18 -1.09 3.86 21.40
CA GLU A 18 -2.31 4.32 20.72
C GLU A 18 -2.01 4.94 19.35
N GLU A 19 -0.91 5.67 19.23
CA GLU A 19 -0.49 6.31 17.98
C GLU A 19 0.14 5.27 17.04
N ALA A 20 0.93 4.34 17.56
CA ALA A 20 1.50 3.23 16.78
C ALA A 20 0.41 2.35 16.16
N ALA A 21 -0.69 2.11 16.88
CA ALA A 21 -1.84 1.37 16.36
C ALA A 21 -2.52 2.05 15.15
N LEU A 22 -2.34 3.35 14.96
CA LEU A 22 -2.83 4.04 13.76
C LEU A 22 -2.07 3.63 12.51
N LEU A 23 -0.78 3.29 12.66
CA LEU A 23 0.09 2.96 11.53
C LEU A 23 -0.31 1.63 10.86
N GLU A 24 -0.91 0.72 11.61
CA GLU A 24 -1.44 -0.56 11.11
C GLU A 24 -2.78 -0.43 10.36
N LYS A 25 -3.37 0.78 10.33
CA LYS A 25 -4.66 1.04 9.68
C LYS A 25 -4.47 1.65 8.30
N ASN A 26 -5.41 1.37 7.41
CA ASN A 26 -5.55 2.13 6.18
C ASN A 26 -6.14 3.53 6.48
N ILE A 27 -5.76 4.54 5.69
CA ILE A 27 -6.27 5.92 5.81
C ILE A 27 -7.81 6.01 5.83
N ARG A 28 -8.49 5.10 5.10
CA ARG A 28 -9.95 4.99 5.03
C ARG A 28 -10.56 4.49 6.34
N GLN A 29 -9.83 3.66 7.08
CA GLN A 29 -10.27 3.09 8.37
C GLN A 29 -10.07 4.05 9.55
N LEU A 30 -9.31 5.13 9.38
CA LEU A 30 -9.12 6.13 10.43
C LEU A 30 -10.40 6.97 10.63
N SER A 31 -10.86 7.04 11.87
CA SER A 31 -11.88 7.99 12.32
C SER A 31 -11.38 9.43 12.19
N ARG A 32 -12.29 10.40 12.31
CA ARG A 32 -11.94 11.83 12.25
C ARG A 32 -10.89 12.23 13.29
N GLN A 33 -10.99 11.71 14.51
CA GLN A 33 -10.05 12.01 15.58
C GLN A 33 -8.69 11.36 15.32
N GLU A 34 -8.67 10.11 14.88
CA GLU A 34 -7.44 9.40 14.54
C GLU A 34 -6.72 10.03 13.34
N ARG A 35 -7.46 10.47 12.32
CA ARG A 35 -6.87 11.24 11.20
C ARG A 35 -6.21 12.51 11.71
N ARG A 36 -6.88 13.25 12.60
CA ARG A 36 -6.29 14.46 13.19
C ARG A 36 -4.99 14.13 13.92
N THR A 37 -4.98 13.12 14.78
CA THR A 37 -3.77 12.66 15.48
C THR A 37 -2.68 12.25 14.51
N PHE A 38 -3.00 11.46 13.48
CA PHE A 38 -2.07 11.02 12.46
C PHE A 38 -1.44 12.20 11.73
N PHE A 39 -2.23 13.14 11.20
CA PHE A 39 -1.73 14.29 10.45
C PHE A 39 -0.94 15.28 11.31
N GLN A 40 -1.28 15.41 12.59
CA GLN A 40 -0.60 16.34 13.50
C GLN A 40 0.69 15.77 14.08
N LYS A 41 0.73 14.47 14.39
CA LYS A 41 1.83 13.87 15.16
C LYS A 41 2.71 12.91 14.35
N LEU A 42 2.11 12.05 13.54
CA LEU A 42 2.83 10.96 12.85
C LEU A 42 3.28 11.38 11.44
N LYS A 43 2.41 12.02 10.66
CA LYS A 43 2.69 12.45 9.30
C LYS A 43 3.94 13.35 9.18
N PRO A 44 4.18 14.33 10.08
CA PRO A 44 5.39 15.16 10.01
C PRO A 44 6.69 14.34 10.15
N ARG A 45 6.63 13.23 10.89
CA ARG A 45 7.75 12.34 11.16
C ARG A 45 7.92 11.23 10.10
N GLU A 46 7.03 11.15 9.12
CA GLU A 46 7.08 10.12 8.07
C GLU A 46 8.42 10.06 7.35
N ARG A 47 9.10 11.21 7.17
CA ARG A 47 10.43 11.26 6.57
C ARG A 47 11.46 10.50 7.41
N GLU A 48 11.42 10.63 8.73
CA GLU A 48 12.31 9.91 9.65
C GLU A 48 12.04 8.41 9.61
N PHE A 49 10.75 8.02 9.59
CA PHE A 49 10.35 6.61 9.50
C PHE A 49 10.84 5.96 8.21
N LYS A 50 10.72 6.67 7.07
CA LYS A 50 11.24 6.20 5.79
C LYS A 50 12.76 6.11 5.77
N LEU A 51 13.47 7.04 6.40
CA LEU A 51 14.93 6.97 6.51
C LEU A 51 15.37 5.78 7.36
N PHE A 52 14.67 5.51 8.46
CA PHE A 52 14.89 4.31 9.28
C PHE A 52 14.70 3.03 8.44
N PHE A 53 13.54 2.86 7.79
CA PHE A 53 13.31 1.69 6.95
C PHE A 53 14.30 1.58 5.79
N LYS A 54 14.74 2.70 5.20
CA LYS A 54 15.77 2.70 4.16
C LYS A 54 17.12 2.23 4.70
N GLY A 55 17.48 2.60 5.93
CA GLY A 55 18.67 2.12 6.61
C GLY A 55 18.61 0.62 6.88
N GLU A 56 17.48 0.13 7.40
CA GLU A 56 17.24 -1.31 7.62
C GLU A 56 17.30 -2.09 6.30
N TYR A 57 16.57 -1.63 5.27
CA TYR A 57 16.55 -2.26 3.96
C TYR A 57 17.92 -2.29 3.28
N GLY A 58 18.73 -1.25 3.48
CA GLY A 58 20.09 -1.14 2.93
C GLY A 58 21.09 -2.11 3.55
N GLN A 59 20.84 -2.58 4.77
CA GLN A 59 21.69 -3.57 5.45
C GLN A 59 21.38 -5.02 5.03
N LEU A 60 20.24 -5.25 4.37
CA LEU A 60 19.82 -6.58 3.94
C LEU A 60 20.61 -7.05 2.72
N ASP A 61 20.89 -8.35 2.68
CA ASP A 61 21.33 -9.04 1.48
C ASP A 61 20.16 -9.21 0.48
N GLU A 62 20.43 -9.81 -0.68
CA GLU A 62 19.39 -10.02 -1.68
C GLU A 62 18.24 -10.86 -1.15
N LYS A 63 18.53 -11.90 -0.34
CA LYS A 63 17.51 -12.77 0.26
C LYS A 63 16.61 -11.99 1.21
N GLY A 64 17.17 -11.18 2.11
CA GLY A 64 16.41 -10.34 3.03
C GLY A 64 15.54 -9.31 2.32
N ARG A 65 16.04 -8.72 1.22
CA ARG A 65 15.24 -7.81 0.39
C ARG A 65 14.06 -8.51 -0.29
N GLN A 66 14.24 -9.75 -0.75
CA GLN A 66 13.15 -10.56 -1.31
C GLN A 66 12.13 -10.97 -0.24
N GLU A 67 12.58 -11.28 0.97
CA GLU A 67 11.71 -11.58 2.10
C GLU A 67 10.84 -10.36 2.47
N TRP A 68 11.42 -9.16 2.50
CA TRP A 68 10.68 -7.91 2.68
C TRP A 68 9.60 -7.73 1.61
N LEU A 69 9.95 -7.87 0.33
CA LEU A 69 9.00 -7.79 -0.77
C LEU A 69 7.86 -8.82 -0.61
N SER A 70 8.22 -10.09 -0.39
CA SER A 70 7.25 -11.18 -0.26
C SER A 70 6.28 -10.95 0.91
N THR A 71 6.80 -10.49 2.05
CA THR A 71 5.98 -10.29 3.25
C THR A 71 5.14 -9.02 3.16
N THR A 72 5.64 -7.95 2.52
CA THR A 72 4.81 -6.77 2.18
C THR A 72 3.69 -7.15 1.21
N VAL A 73 3.97 -7.97 0.21
CA VAL A 73 2.95 -8.48 -0.72
C VAL A 73 1.92 -9.34 0.00
N GLN A 74 2.33 -10.22 0.90
CA GLN A 74 1.40 -11.00 1.70
C GLN A 74 0.49 -10.10 2.56
N SER A 75 1.07 -9.11 3.24
CA SER A 75 0.33 -8.12 4.03
C SER A 75 -0.73 -7.38 3.19
N LEU A 76 -0.38 -7.05 1.94
CA LEU A 76 -1.31 -6.44 0.98
C LEU A 76 -2.42 -7.41 0.54
N LEU A 77 -2.08 -8.67 0.22
CA LEU A 77 -3.06 -9.71 -0.15
C LEU A 77 -4.10 -9.89 0.94
N ASP A 78 -3.66 -10.01 2.20
CA ASP A 78 -4.52 -10.17 3.37
C ASP A 78 -5.53 -9.02 3.54
N ARG A 79 -5.22 -7.83 2.96
CA ARG A 79 -6.05 -6.62 3.02
C ARG A 79 -6.80 -6.31 1.72
N GLY A 80 -6.77 -7.23 0.76
CA GLY A 80 -7.40 -7.07 -0.55
C GLY A 80 -6.69 -6.05 -1.46
N GLY A 81 -5.37 -5.89 -1.27
CA GLY A 81 -4.47 -5.02 -2.03
C GLY A 81 -4.38 -3.59 -1.52
N GLU A 82 -5.03 -3.25 -0.40
CA GLU A 82 -4.96 -1.92 0.19
C GLU A 82 -3.85 -1.83 1.24
N PRO A 83 -2.80 -1.01 1.04
CA PRO A 83 -1.76 -0.83 2.04
C PRO A 83 -2.31 -0.13 3.28
N ASP A 84 -1.81 -0.49 4.46
CA ASP A 84 -1.90 0.38 5.62
C ASP A 84 -0.84 1.50 5.54
N LEU A 85 -0.75 2.32 6.59
CA LEU A 85 0.20 3.43 6.61
C LEU A 85 1.66 2.94 6.65
N VAL A 86 1.97 1.84 7.35
CA VAL A 86 3.32 1.25 7.40
C VAL A 86 3.71 0.65 6.07
N ASP A 87 2.87 -0.21 5.50
CA ASP A 87 3.06 -0.84 4.20
C ASP A 87 3.27 0.23 3.14
N SER A 88 2.51 1.33 3.17
CA SER A 88 2.73 2.45 2.25
C SER A 88 4.13 3.06 2.37
N MET A 89 4.69 3.17 3.59
CA MET A 89 6.05 3.66 3.81
C MET A 89 7.10 2.63 3.36
N VAL A 90 6.90 1.35 3.66
CA VAL A 90 7.80 0.27 3.24
C VAL A 90 7.82 0.14 1.71
N MET A 91 6.65 0.27 1.06
CA MET A 91 6.54 0.31 -0.40
C MET A 91 7.30 1.47 -1.03
N ASP A 92 7.42 2.61 -0.35
CA ASP A 92 8.23 3.74 -0.82
C ASP A 92 9.74 3.44 -0.74
N VAL A 93 10.15 2.53 0.16
CA VAL A 93 11.55 2.08 0.28
C VAL A 93 11.89 0.99 -0.73
N ILE A 94 11.03 -0.03 -0.87
CA ILE A 94 11.23 -1.14 -1.82
C ILE A 94 11.05 -0.67 -3.27
N GLY A 95 10.00 0.13 -3.51
CA GLY A 95 9.56 0.54 -4.83
C GLY A 95 8.14 0.07 -5.13
N ARG A 96 7.19 1.01 -5.17
CA ARG A 96 5.76 0.72 -5.36
C ARG A 96 5.47 -0.16 -6.58
N LEU A 97 6.13 0.11 -7.71
CA LEU A 97 5.91 -0.65 -8.94
C LEU A 97 6.29 -2.12 -8.80
N GLN A 98 7.42 -2.40 -8.14
CA GLN A 98 7.87 -3.77 -7.89
C GLN A 98 6.88 -4.51 -6.98
N VAL A 99 6.44 -3.85 -5.90
CA VAL A 99 5.46 -4.42 -4.97
C VAL A 99 4.13 -4.69 -5.68
N TYR A 100 3.61 -3.75 -6.47
CA TYR A 100 2.35 -3.95 -7.19
C TYR A 100 2.43 -5.02 -8.28
N ARG A 101 3.56 -5.15 -8.97
CA ARG A 101 3.77 -6.24 -9.94
C ARG A 101 3.73 -7.59 -9.25
N CYS A 102 4.51 -7.77 -8.18
CA CYS A 102 4.54 -9.02 -7.42
C CYS A 102 3.19 -9.34 -6.76
N LEU A 103 2.50 -8.31 -6.22
CA LEU A 103 1.13 -8.45 -5.69
C LEU A 103 0.17 -8.98 -6.76
N ARG A 104 0.23 -8.43 -7.97
CA ARG A 104 -0.62 -8.85 -9.07
C ARG A 104 -0.32 -10.28 -9.50
N GLU A 105 0.95 -10.60 -9.71
CA GLU A 105 1.37 -11.95 -10.11
C GLU A 105 0.93 -12.99 -9.06
N ARG A 106 1.13 -12.71 -7.76
CA ARG A 106 0.68 -13.60 -6.68
C ARG A 106 -0.83 -13.68 -6.60
N ALA A 107 -1.56 -12.58 -6.73
CA ALA A 107 -3.02 -12.60 -6.72
C ALA A 107 -3.61 -13.42 -7.89
N GLU A 108 -3.04 -13.31 -9.09
CA GLU A 108 -3.45 -14.09 -10.26
C GLU A 108 -3.13 -15.59 -10.07
N ASN A 109 -1.92 -15.92 -9.58
CA ASN A 109 -1.51 -17.31 -9.33
C ASN A 109 -2.31 -17.99 -8.21
N GLU A 110 -2.63 -17.25 -7.16
CA GLU A 110 -3.38 -17.76 -5.99
C GLU A 110 -4.91 -17.64 -6.18
N GLY A 111 -5.38 -17.04 -7.28
CA GLY A 111 -6.82 -16.86 -7.55
C GLY A 111 -7.51 -15.86 -6.62
N ILE A 112 -6.75 -14.97 -5.99
CA ILE A 112 -7.25 -13.99 -5.00
C ILE A 112 -7.80 -12.76 -5.73
N ARG A 113 -9.04 -12.38 -5.43
CA ARG A 113 -9.64 -11.14 -5.94
C ARG A 113 -9.20 -9.95 -5.09
N LEU A 114 -8.42 -9.04 -5.67
CA LEU A 114 -8.12 -7.75 -5.04
C LEU A 114 -9.33 -6.80 -5.16
N LYS A 115 -9.44 -5.82 -4.27
CA LYS A 115 -10.50 -4.81 -4.31
C LYS A 115 -10.42 -4.00 -5.61
N ALA A 116 -11.57 -3.66 -6.20
CA ALA A 116 -11.63 -3.07 -7.56
C ALA A 116 -10.72 -1.85 -7.81
N LEU A 117 -10.44 -1.05 -6.78
CA LEU A 117 -9.61 0.15 -6.87
C LEU A 117 -8.09 -0.10 -6.78
N THR A 118 -7.64 -1.35 -6.60
CA THR A 118 -6.21 -1.70 -6.59
C THR A 118 -5.75 -2.22 -7.96
N HIS A 119 -6.66 -2.69 -8.82
CA HIS A 119 -6.38 -3.24 -10.15
C HIS A 119 -6.40 -2.21 -11.29
N PHE A 120 -7.17 -1.14 -11.16
CA PHE A 120 -7.36 -0.16 -12.22
C PHE A 120 -6.58 1.11 -11.90
N GLY A 121 -5.35 1.21 -12.43
CA GLY A 121 -4.71 2.51 -12.58
C GLY A 121 -5.63 3.43 -13.38
N GLY A 122 -5.62 4.74 -13.08
CA GLY A 122 -6.56 5.69 -13.70
C GLY A 122 -6.61 5.60 -15.23
N LEU A 123 -5.50 5.25 -15.87
CA LEU A 123 -5.39 5.07 -17.33
C LEU A 123 -6.24 3.91 -17.87
N SER A 124 -6.25 2.73 -17.22
CA SER A 124 -7.03 1.58 -17.72
C SER A 124 -8.53 1.80 -17.56
N MET A 125 -8.93 2.56 -16.53
CA MET A 125 -10.33 2.94 -16.32
C MET A 125 -10.80 3.91 -17.42
N VAL A 126 -9.95 4.88 -17.77
CA VAL A 126 -10.22 5.81 -18.88
C VAL A 126 -10.33 5.04 -20.19
N LEU A 127 -9.43 4.11 -20.48
CA LEU A 127 -9.49 3.28 -21.70
C LEU A 127 -10.81 2.51 -21.80
N PHE A 128 -11.24 1.84 -20.72
CA PHE A 128 -12.52 1.15 -20.70
C PHE A 128 -13.70 2.09 -20.93
N LEU A 129 -13.70 3.26 -20.28
CA LEU A 129 -14.75 4.25 -20.45
C LEU A 129 -14.81 4.77 -21.89
N VAL A 130 -13.66 5.03 -22.52
CA VAL A 130 -13.57 5.42 -23.93
C VAL A 130 -14.14 4.31 -24.82
N VAL A 131 -13.74 3.06 -24.63
CA VAL A 131 -14.25 1.92 -25.42
C VAL A 131 -15.78 1.79 -25.30
N ILE A 132 -16.31 1.90 -24.08
CA ILE A 132 -17.75 1.82 -23.83
C ILE A 132 -18.49 2.99 -24.49
N ILE A 133 -18.00 4.22 -24.33
CA ILE A 133 -18.60 5.41 -24.95
C ILE A 133 -18.58 5.29 -26.48
N THR A 134 -17.45 4.90 -27.06
CA THR A 134 -17.33 4.71 -28.52
C THR A 134 -18.30 3.64 -29.01
N ALA A 135 -18.45 2.51 -28.30
CA ALA A 135 -19.42 1.48 -28.65
C ALA A 135 -20.87 1.99 -28.61
N ILE A 136 -21.23 2.81 -27.61
CA ILE A 136 -22.56 3.43 -27.52
C ILE A 136 -22.80 4.40 -28.68
N ILE A 137 -21.83 5.24 -29.02
CA ILE A 137 -21.94 6.19 -30.15
C ILE A 137 -22.16 5.43 -31.45
N LEU A 138 -21.37 4.39 -31.72
CA LEU A 138 -21.52 3.56 -32.91
C LEU A 138 -22.87 2.85 -32.97
N TYR A 139 -23.36 2.34 -31.84
CA TYR A 139 -24.68 1.71 -31.76
C TYR A 139 -25.84 2.69 -32.04
N LEU A 140 -25.73 3.92 -31.55
CA LEU A 140 -26.75 4.96 -31.77
C LEU A 140 -26.69 5.57 -33.17
N ALA A 141 -25.50 5.74 -33.74
CA ALA A 141 -25.31 6.31 -35.08
C ALA A 141 -25.57 5.30 -36.22
N GLY A 142 -25.44 4.00 -35.93
CA GLY A 142 -25.75 2.91 -36.86
C GLY A 142 -27.21 2.44 -36.85
N ARG A 143 -28.08 3.13 -36.09
CA ARG A 143 -29.52 2.89 -35.98
C ARG A 143 -30.28 4.01 -36.67
#